data_AF-A0A534JEX9-F1
#
_entry.id   AF-A0A534JEX9-F1
#
_cell.length_a   1.000
_cell.length_b   1.000
_cell.length_c   1.000
_cell.angle_alpha   90.00
_cell.angle_beta   90.00
_cell.angle_gamma   90.00
#
_symmetry.space_group_name_H-M   'P 1'
#
loop_
_entity.id
_entity.type
_entity.pdbx_description
1 polymer ?
#
loop_
_entity_poly.entity_id
_entity_poly.type
_entity_poly.pdbx_seq_one_letter_code
_entity_poly.pdbx_strand_id
1 'polypeptide(L)'
;MKGAVPRRVNITTAEAVLLSMGYKVFRETFDLVAVRHLENGKRFHTRIEAHGEPVVPKGAEIDVHIDYLGERSHSHGSRAEGETIRIEMDTLQDFLASAKPSRGAPGFIACPMCGKEMAAALFETHRKISHR
;
A
#
# COMPACT_ATOMS: atom_id res chain seq x y z
N MET A 1 4.92 12.95 -0.29
CA MET A 1 6.10 12.80 0.58
C MET A 1 6.78 11.52 0.14
N LYS A 2 8.10 11.54 -0.02
CA LYS A 2 8.85 10.39 -0.49
C LYS A 2 9.39 9.58 0.68
N GLY A 3 9.10 8.30 0.67
CA GLY A 3 9.66 7.29 1.54
C GLY A 3 10.32 6.20 0.70
N ALA A 4 10.77 5.14 1.37
CA ALA A 4 11.44 4.05 0.69
C ALA A 4 10.99 2.71 1.26
N VAL A 5 10.92 1.70 0.39
CA VAL A 5 10.61 0.34 0.80
C VAL A 5 11.71 -0.16 1.75
N PRO A 6 11.38 -0.53 3.00
CA PRO A 6 12.38 -0.74 4.05
C PRO A 6 13.21 -2.00 3.87
N ARG A 7 12.67 -2.98 3.12
CA ARG A 7 13.31 -4.26 2.81
C ARG A 7 12.75 -4.83 1.51
N ARG A 8 13.46 -5.78 0.90
CA ARG A 8 12.95 -6.51 -0.27
C ARG A 8 11.61 -7.19 0.07
N VAL A 9 10.57 -6.94 -0.72
CA VAL A 9 9.24 -7.56 -0.59
C VAL A 9 8.77 -8.06 -1.95
N ASN A 10 7.99 -9.14 -2.00
CA ASN A 10 7.33 -9.52 -3.24
C ASN A 10 6.09 -8.63 -3.46
N ILE A 11 5.71 -8.46 -4.73
CA ILE A 11 4.62 -7.56 -5.14
C ILE A 11 3.29 -7.90 -4.43
N THR A 12 3.02 -9.19 -4.27
CA THR A 12 1.82 -9.70 -3.59
C THR A 12 1.80 -9.35 -2.09
N THR A 13 2.96 -9.23 -1.44
CA THR A 13 3.06 -8.82 -0.03
C THR A 13 2.80 -7.32 0.09
N ALA A 14 3.38 -6.51 -0.82
CA ALA A 14 3.13 -5.08 -0.84
C ALA A 14 1.63 -4.77 -1.07
N GLU A 15 0.98 -5.51 -1.97
CA GLU A 15 -0.47 -5.41 -2.17
C GLU A 15 -1.28 -5.81 -0.95
N ALA A 16 -0.92 -6.95 -0.33
CA ALA A 16 -1.60 -7.40 0.87
C ALA A 16 -1.48 -6.37 2.00
N VAL A 17 -0.34 -5.68 2.11
CA VAL A 17 -0.14 -4.56 3.04
C VAL A 17 -1.09 -3.40 2.74
N LEU A 18 -1.10 -2.91 1.50
CA LEU A 18 -1.98 -1.80 1.10
C LEU A 18 -3.46 -2.13 1.34
N LEU A 19 -3.90 -3.32 0.94
CA LEU A 19 -5.25 -3.82 1.21
C LEU A 19 -5.55 -3.93 2.72
N SER A 20 -4.58 -4.34 3.54
CA SER A 20 -4.73 -4.38 5.00
C SER A 20 -4.93 -3.00 5.60
N MET A 21 -4.23 -2.00 5.06
CA MET A 21 -4.39 -0.59 5.45
C MET A 21 -5.70 0.05 4.93
N GLY A 22 -6.50 -0.70 4.16
CA GLY A 22 -7.79 -0.25 3.64
C GLY A 22 -7.71 0.45 2.29
N TYR A 23 -6.58 0.34 1.58
CA TYR A 23 -6.48 0.85 0.23
C TYR A 23 -7.19 -0.05 -0.78
N LYS A 24 -7.69 0.57 -1.85
CA LYS A 24 -7.98 -0.12 -3.11
C LYS A 24 -6.73 -0.04 -3.99
N VAL A 25 -6.24 -1.21 -4.42
CA VAL A 25 -5.02 -1.33 -5.21
C VAL A 25 -5.33 -1.43 -6.70
N PHE A 26 -4.52 -0.76 -7.51
CA PHE A 26 -4.49 -0.78 -8.96
C PHE A 26 -3.06 -1.16 -9.38
N ARG A 27 -2.93 -2.33 -10.01
CA ARG A 27 -1.67 -2.71 -10.65
C ARG A 27 -1.55 -1.94 -11.96
N GLU A 28 -0.59 -1.03 -12.03
CA GLU A 28 -0.14 -0.46 -13.30
C GLU A 28 1.01 -1.30 -13.86
N THR A 29 1.39 -1.05 -15.11
CA THR A 29 2.43 -1.82 -15.81
C THR A 29 3.76 -1.87 -15.04
N PHE A 30 4.11 -0.76 -14.38
CA PHE A 30 5.39 -0.63 -13.68
C PHE A 30 5.25 -0.46 -12.17
N ASP A 31 4.13 0.05 -11.68
CA ASP A 31 3.98 0.49 -10.30
C ASP A 31 2.76 -0.12 -9.62
N LEU A 32 2.82 -0.20 -8.28
CA LEU A 32 1.64 -0.40 -7.47
C LEU A 32 1.06 0.94 -7.09
N VAL A 33 -0.10 1.26 -7.66
CA VAL A 33 -0.87 2.44 -7.32
C VAL A 33 -2.01 2.02 -6.40
N ALA A 34 -2.28 2.80 -5.36
CA ALA A 34 -3.35 2.50 -4.44
C ALA A 34 -4.00 3.77 -3.92
N VAL A 35 -5.31 3.70 -3.67
CA VAL A 35 -6.06 4.83 -3.11
C VAL A 35 -6.86 4.44 -1.88
N ARG A 36 -6.94 5.33 -0.90
CA ARG A 36 -7.80 5.17 0.28
C ARG A 36 -8.57 6.46 0.51
N HIS A 37 -9.89 6.39 0.44
CA HIS A 37 -10.75 7.56 0.64
C HIS A 37 -10.64 8.05 2.08
N LEU A 38 -10.54 9.38 2.21
CA LEU A 38 -10.63 10.10 3.46
C LEU A 38 -11.99 10.80 3.52
N GLU A 39 -12.35 11.27 4.71
CA GLU A 39 -13.52 12.13 4.86
C GLU A 39 -13.34 13.42 4.04
N ASN A 40 -14.46 14.06 3.67
CA ASN A 40 -14.49 15.35 2.96
C ASN A 40 -13.98 15.34 1.51
N GLY A 41 -14.17 14.24 0.79
CA GLY A 41 -13.88 14.18 -0.66
C GLY A 41 -12.38 14.14 -0.98
N LYS A 42 -11.56 13.75 -0.01
CA LYS A 42 -10.11 13.56 -0.15
C LYS A 42 -9.78 12.08 -0.28
N ARG A 43 -8.58 11.76 -0.74
CA ARG A 43 -8.03 10.40 -0.68
C ARG A 43 -6.53 10.42 -0.50
N PHE A 44 -5.99 9.44 0.21
CA PHE A 44 -4.61 9.08 0.01
C PHE A 44 -4.43 8.48 -1.37
N HIS A 45 -3.36 8.88 -2.02
CA HIS A 45 -2.83 8.27 -3.22
C HIS A 45 -1.40 7.82 -2.90
N THR A 46 -1.18 6.53 -3.05
CA THR A 46 0.09 5.87 -2.79
C THR A 46 0.60 5.24 -4.07
N ARG A 47 1.88 5.44 -4.36
CA ARG A 47 2.61 4.76 -5.42
C ARG A 47 3.84 4.08 -4.84
N ILE A 48 4.02 2.79 -5.14
CA ILE A 48 5.25 2.06 -4.86
C ILE A 48 5.89 1.70 -6.20
N GLU A 49 7.10 2.19 -6.43
CA GLU A 49 7.84 1.94 -7.67
C GLU A 49 8.34 0.49 -7.69
N ALA A 50 7.66 -0.35 -8.48
CA ALA A 50 8.00 -1.77 -8.61
C ALA A 50 8.81 -2.06 -9.88
N HIS A 51 8.90 -1.10 -10.80
CA HIS A 51 9.55 -1.24 -12.10
C HIS A 51 9.06 -2.45 -12.93
N GLY A 52 7.83 -2.91 -12.70
CA GLY A 52 7.26 -4.09 -13.38
C GLY A 52 7.78 -5.43 -12.88
N GLU A 53 8.59 -5.43 -11.81
CA GLU A 53 9.21 -6.63 -11.27
C GLU A 53 8.31 -7.35 -10.26
N PRO A 54 8.33 -8.69 -10.19
CA PRO A 54 7.59 -9.45 -9.18
C PRO A 54 8.11 -9.23 -7.75
N VAL A 55 9.29 -8.62 -7.62
CA VAL A 55 9.96 -8.32 -6.35
C VAL A 55 10.33 -6.85 -6.33
N VAL A 56 9.80 -6.13 -5.33
CA VAL A 56 10.11 -4.74 -5.09
C VAL A 56 11.42 -4.66 -4.28
N PRO A 57 12.46 -3.97 -4.77
CA PRO A 57 13.74 -3.89 -4.09
C PRO A 57 13.66 -3.02 -2.83
N LYS A 58 14.59 -3.27 -1.88
CA LYS A 58 14.81 -2.34 -0.78
C LYS A 58 15.26 -0.99 -1.35
N GLY A 59 14.71 0.10 -0.84
CA GLY A 59 15.03 1.44 -1.32
C GLY A 59 14.17 1.92 -2.49
N ALA A 60 13.30 1.08 -3.05
CA ALA A 60 12.30 1.51 -4.03
C ALA A 60 11.47 2.67 -3.47
N GLU A 61 11.16 3.65 -4.31
CA GLU A 61 10.42 4.84 -3.89
C GLU A 61 8.99 4.49 -3.50
N ILE A 62 8.55 5.06 -2.38
CA ILE A 62 7.15 5.14 -2.00
C ILE A 62 6.78 6.61 -2.04
N ASP A 63 5.79 6.99 -2.85
CA ASP A 63 5.19 8.32 -2.76
C ASP A 63 3.79 8.22 -2.16
N VAL A 64 3.53 9.03 -1.13
CA VAL A 64 2.20 9.19 -0.53
C VAL A 64 1.84 10.67 -0.57
N HIS A 65 0.68 10.98 -1.13
CA HIS A 65 0.10 12.31 -1.12
C HIS A 65 -1.43 12.24 -0.98
N ILE A 66 -2.06 13.39 -0.75
CA ILE A 66 -3.52 13.50 -0.68
C ILE A 66 -4.01 14.22 -1.94
N ASP A 67 -4.96 13.58 -2.61
CA ASP A 67 -5.69 14.13 -3.75
C ASP A 67 -7.08 14.63 -3.31
N TYR A 68 -7.57 15.67 -3.99
CA TYR A 68 -8.91 16.21 -3.84
C TYR A 68 -9.77 15.75 -5.02
N LEU A 69 -10.88 15.06 -4.76
CA LEU A 69 -11.73 14.49 -5.82
C LEU A 69 -12.44 15.57 -6.65
N GLY A 70 -12.60 16.80 -6.10
CA GLY A 70 -13.30 17.92 -6.74
C GLY A 70 -12.41 18.95 -7.44
N GLU A 71 -11.10 18.97 -7.16
CA GLU A 71 -10.17 19.92 -7.77
C GLU A 71 -9.28 19.22 -8.80
N ARG A 72 -9.57 19.42 -10.10
CA ARG A 72 -8.64 19.11 -11.20
C ARG A 72 -7.50 20.15 -11.27
N SER A 73 -6.87 20.48 -10.15
CA SER A 73 -5.78 21.46 -10.12
C SER A 73 -4.43 20.76 -10.04
N HIS A 74 -3.55 21.08 -10.98
CA HIS A 74 -2.14 20.64 -11.05
C HIS A 74 -1.24 21.26 -9.95
N SER A 75 -1.84 21.79 -8.87
CA SER A 75 -1.13 22.45 -7.78
C SER A 75 -1.14 21.56 -6.52
N HIS A 76 -0.22 20.58 -6.48
CA HIS A 76 0.05 19.77 -5.29
C HIS A 76 0.80 20.62 -4.26
N GLY A 77 0.08 21.30 -3.37
CA GLY A 77 0.75 22.23 -2.46
C GLY A 77 -0.10 22.80 -1.32
N SER A 78 -0.92 21.99 -0.63
CA SER A 78 -1.51 22.45 0.63
C SER A 78 -0.69 21.95 1.82
N ARG A 79 0.09 22.85 2.41
CA ARG A 79 1.00 22.67 3.56
C ARG A 79 0.33 22.23 4.89
N ALA A 80 -0.96 21.88 4.88
CA ALA A 80 -1.75 21.58 6.09
C ALA A 80 -1.86 20.09 6.43
N GLU A 81 -1.46 19.17 5.53
CA GLU A 81 -1.66 17.73 5.72
C GLU A 81 -0.35 16.93 5.84
N GLY A 82 0.78 17.65 5.97
CA GLY A 82 2.10 17.03 6.00
C GLY A 82 2.27 16.00 7.12
N GLU A 83 1.68 16.24 8.29
CA GLU A 83 1.72 15.31 9.41
C GLU A 83 0.87 14.05 9.14
N THR A 84 -0.32 14.21 8.57
CA THR A 84 -1.18 13.08 8.19
C THR A 84 -0.50 12.21 7.14
N ILE A 85 0.13 12.82 6.14
CA ILE A 85 0.89 12.11 5.10
C ILE A 85 2.10 11.40 5.72
N ARG A 86 2.79 12.03 6.68
CA ARG A 86 3.93 11.43 7.37
C ARG A 86 3.51 10.20 8.17
N ILE A 87 2.46 10.32 8.98
CA ILE A 87 1.91 9.19 9.77
C ILE A 87 1.52 8.04 8.84
N GLU A 88 0.88 8.34 7.71
CA GLU A 88 0.49 7.34 6.73
C GLU A 88 1.71 6.64 6.11
N MET A 89 2.73 7.41 5.73
CA MET A 89 4.00 6.89 5.20
C MET A 89 4.70 5.99 6.22
N ASP A 90 4.82 6.43 7.47
CA ASP A 90 5.47 5.68 8.55
C ASP A 90 4.72 4.35 8.79
N THR A 91 3.39 4.40 8.84
CA THR A 91 2.53 3.20 9.00
C THR A 91 2.73 2.22 7.86
N LEU A 92 2.81 2.72 6.61
CA LEU A 92 3.04 1.88 5.43
C LEU A 92 4.42 1.21 5.48
N GLN A 93 5.46 1.97 5.86
CA GLN A 93 6.81 1.42 6.01
C GLN A 93 6.87 0.37 7.12
N ASP A 94 6.23 0.61 8.26
CA ASP A 94 6.19 -0.35 9.37
C ASP A 94 5.48 -1.65 8.99
N PHE A 95 4.36 -1.57 8.25
CA PHE A 95 3.68 -2.75 7.73
C PHE A 95 4.51 -3.50 6.69
N LEU A 96 5.17 -2.79 5.77
CA LEU A 96 6.07 -3.42 4.79
C LEU A 96 7.28 -4.10 5.46
N ALA A 97 7.82 -3.48 6.51
CA ALA A 97 8.93 -4.03 7.29
C ALA A 97 8.53 -5.32 8.01
N SER A 98 7.34 -5.34 8.62
CA SER A 98 6.86 -6.44 9.47
C SER A 98 6.14 -7.56 8.72
N ALA A 99 5.54 -7.29 7.56
CA ALA A 99 4.78 -8.27 6.80
C ALA A 99 5.64 -9.49 6.46
N LYS A 100 5.13 -10.71 6.67
CA LYS A 100 5.84 -11.92 6.21
C LYS A 100 5.60 -12.12 4.72
N PRO A 101 6.62 -12.41 3.91
CA PRO A 101 6.38 -12.76 2.51
C PRO A 101 5.64 -14.08 2.44
N SER A 102 4.69 -14.18 1.50
CA SER A 102 4.08 -15.46 1.13
C SER A 102 5.16 -16.44 0.65
N ARG A 103 5.17 -17.64 1.22
CA ARG A 103 6.04 -18.76 0.82
C ARG A 103 5.30 -19.83 0.02
N GLY A 104 3.98 -19.68 -0.11
CA GLY A 104 3.13 -20.57 -0.89
C GLY A 104 3.34 -20.44 -2.40
N ALA A 105 2.63 -21.28 -3.15
CA ALA A 105 2.61 -21.24 -4.61
C ALA A 105 2.10 -19.86 -5.14
N PRO A 106 2.37 -19.51 -6.42
CA PRO A 106 1.80 -18.33 -7.04
C PRO A 106 0.29 -18.23 -6.78
N GLY A 107 -0.17 -17.06 -6.34
CA GLY A 107 -1.57 -16.84 -5.95
C GLY A 107 -1.85 -17.02 -4.45
N PHE A 108 -0.86 -17.43 -3.64
CA PHE A 108 -0.95 -17.35 -2.18
C PHE A 108 -0.39 -16.04 -1.65
N ILE A 109 -0.97 -15.58 -0.55
CA ILE A 109 -0.52 -14.42 0.21
C ILE A 109 -0.40 -14.79 1.69
N ALA A 110 0.48 -14.10 2.41
CA ALA A 110 0.49 -14.11 3.87
C ALA A 110 -0.16 -12.83 4.37
N CYS A 111 -1.13 -12.94 5.28
CA CYS A 111 -1.77 -11.79 5.89
C CYS A 111 -0.72 -10.97 6.66
N PRO A 112 -0.54 -9.67 6.36
CA PRO A 112 0.43 -8.83 7.05
C PRO A 112 0.16 -8.69 8.56
N MET A 113 -1.10 -8.79 8.98
CA MET A 113 -1.50 -8.58 10.37
C MET A 113 -1.29 -9.80 11.27
N CYS A 114 -1.46 -11.03 10.77
CA CYS A 114 -1.34 -12.25 11.59
C CYS A 114 -0.42 -13.34 11.01
N GLY A 115 0.09 -13.16 9.80
CA GLY A 115 0.97 -14.12 9.12
C GLY A 115 0.28 -15.37 8.58
N LYS A 116 -1.05 -15.50 8.69
CA LYS A 116 -1.78 -16.63 8.11
C LYS A 116 -1.62 -16.64 6.59
N GLU A 117 -1.25 -17.77 6.02
CA GLU A 117 -1.20 -17.96 4.57
C GLU A 117 -2.55 -18.41 4.01
N MET A 118 -2.91 -17.89 2.84
CA MET A 118 -4.15 -18.25 2.13
C MET A 118 -4.06 -17.90 0.64
N ALA A 119 -4.97 -18.45 -0.16
CA ALA A 119 -5.17 -18.00 -1.53
C ALA A 119 -5.60 -16.52 -1.56
N ALA A 120 -5.08 -15.74 -2.51
CA ALA A 120 -5.37 -14.31 -2.65
C ALA A 120 -6.87 -14.01 -2.74
N ALA A 121 -7.65 -14.88 -3.39
CA ALA A 121 -9.10 -14.77 -3.50
C ALA A 121 -9.83 -14.77 -2.14
N LEU A 122 -9.23 -15.37 -1.11
CA LEU A 122 -9.80 -15.46 0.23
C LEU A 122 -9.37 -14.30 1.14
N PHE A 123 -8.46 -13.46 0.68
CA PHE A 123 -7.82 -12.47 1.53
C PHE A 123 -8.79 -11.46 2.11
N GLU A 124 -9.61 -10.86 1.26
CA GLU A 124 -10.51 -9.79 1.66
C GLU A 124 -11.55 -10.31 2.67
N THR A 125 -12.01 -11.54 2.48
CA THR A 125 -12.88 -12.24 3.42
C THR A 125 -12.17 -12.47 4.75
N HIS A 126 -10.93 -12.99 4.72
CA HIS A 126 -10.13 -13.20 5.93
C HIS A 126 -9.92 -11.90 6.71
N ARG A 127 -9.55 -10.82 6.00
CA ARG A 127 -9.34 -9.48 6.56
C ARG A 127 -10.58 -8.99 7.30
N LYS A 128 -11.75 -9.01 6.65
CA LYS A 128 -13.03 -8.56 7.20
C LYS A 128 -13.54 -9.36 8.40
N ILE A 129 -13.18 -10.64 8.49
CA ILE A 129 -13.65 -11.53 9.56
C ILE A 129 -12.69 -11.55 10.74
N SER A 130 -11.38 -11.54 10.48
CA SER A 130 -10.36 -11.85 11.49
C SER A 130 -9.74 -10.60 12.13
N HIS A 131 -9.79 -9.45 11.44
CA HIS A 131 -9.06 -8.24 11.82
C HIS A 131 -9.95 -6.99 11.74
N ARG A 132 -11.23 -7.12 12.13
CA ARG A 132 -12.19 -6.00 12.13
C ARG A 132 -11.70 -4.81 12.93
#